data_AF-A0ABD1B3B5-F1
#
_entry.id   AF-A0ABD1B3B5-F1
#
_cell.length_a   1.000
_cell.length_b   1.000
_cell.length_c   1.000
_cell.angle_alpha   90.00
_cell.angle_beta   90.00
_cell.angle_gamma   90.00
#
_symmetry.space_group_name_H-M   'P 1'
#
loop_
_entity.id
_entity.type
_entity.pdbx_description
1 polymer ?
#
loop_
_entity_poly.entity_id
_entity_poly.type
_entity_poly.pdbx_seq_one_letter_code
_entity_poly.pdbx_strand_id
1 'polypeptide(L)'
;MAAAREEAEQVIFGALDNLFENTKINPREIGVLVVNCSLFNPTPSLSAMIVNKYKLRGNVKSFNLGGMGCSAGVIAIDLASDMLQILRNTFALVVIY
;
A
#
# COMPACT_ATOMS: atom_id res chain seq x y z
N MET A 1 -15.28 -14.64 4.03
CA MET A 1 -14.72 -13.37 3.51
C MET A 1 -14.50 -12.33 4.59
N ALA A 2 -15.43 -12.13 5.55
CA ALA A 2 -15.26 -11.16 6.63
C ALA A 2 -14.01 -11.42 7.49
N ALA A 3 -13.76 -12.67 7.90
CA ALA A 3 -12.56 -13.03 8.69
C ALA A 3 -11.24 -12.74 7.95
N ALA A 4 -11.13 -13.11 6.67
CA ALA A 4 -9.94 -12.83 5.86
C ALA A 4 -9.73 -11.31 5.66
N ARG A 5 -10.82 -10.53 5.61
CA ARG A 5 -10.74 -9.08 5.57
C ARG A 5 -10.21 -8.52 6.88
N GLU A 6 -10.75 -8.97 8.00
CA GLU A 6 -10.36 -8.52 9.33
C GLU A 6 -8.89 -8.85 9.62
N GLU A 7 -8.45 -10.06 9.26
CA GLU A 7 -7.05 -10.47 9.36
C GLU A 7 -6.13 -9.58 8.52
N ALA A 8 -6.48 -9.36 7.24
CA ALA A 8 -5.71 -8.48 6.36
C ALA A 8 -5.64 -7.05 6.91
N GLU A 9 -6.77 -6.51 7.41
CA GLU A 9 -6.81 -5.20 8.05
C GLU A 9 -5.90 -5.14 9.28
N GLN A 10 -5.98 -6.12 10.18
CA GLN A 10 -5.15 -6.16 11.38
C GLN A 10 -3.65 -6.21 11.05
N VAL A 11 -3.25 -7.07 10.13
CA VAL A 11 -1.84 -7.23 9.75
C VAL A 11 -1.31 -6.00 9.02
N ILE A 12 -2.03 -5.52 8.00
CA ILE A 12 -1.61 -4.37 7.20
C ILE A 12 -1.57 -3.12 8.06
N PHE A 13 -2.61 -2.86 8.85
CA PHE A 13 -2.66 -1.65 9.66
C PHE A 13 -1.67 -1.69 10.82
N GLY A 14 -1.47 -2.84 11.47
CA GLY A 14 -0.42 -2.98 12.48
C GLY A 14 0.99 -2.70 11.93
N ALA A 15 1.30 -3.19 10.73
CA ALA A 15 2.58 -2.93 10.07
C ALA A 15 2.74 -1.44 9.67
N LEU A 16 1.67 -0.83 9.15
CA LEU A 16 1.68 0.59 8.76
C LEU A 16 1.76 1.53 9.97
N ASP A 17 1.08 1.21 11.06
CA ASP A 17 1.15 1.98 12.30
C ASP A 17 2.59 2.01 12.82
N ASN A 18 3.25 0.84 12.87
CA ASN A 18 4.65 0.74 13.26
C ASN A 18 5.60 1.49 12.30
N LEU A 19 5.34 1.43 10.99
CA LEU A 19 6.11 2.17 10.00
C LEU A 19 6.00 3.68 10.20
N PHE A 20 4.79 4.21 10.38
CA PHE A 20 4.57 5.64 10.57
C PHE A 20 5.14 6.14 11.89
N GLU A 21 5.05 5.35 12.97
CA GLU A 21 5.65 5.67 14.25
C GLU A 21 7.17 5.77 14.16
N ASN A 22 7.83 4.81 13.48
CA ASN A 22 9.28 4.78 13.36
C ASN A 22 9.85 5.82 12.39
N THR A 23 9.18 6.05 11.27
CA THR A 23 9.67 6.96 10.23
C THR A 23 9.28 8.42 10.46
N LYS A 24 8.22 8.66 11.23
CA LYS A 24 7.63 9.99 11.47
C LYS A 24 7.20 10.72 10.18
N ILE A 25 7.06 9.98 9.07
CA ILE A 25 6.58 10.52 7.79
C ILE A 25 5.10 10.85 7.93
N ASN A 26 4.70 12.04 7.48
CA ASN A 26 3.30 12.39 7.43
C ASN A 26 2.62 11.57 6.32
N PRO A 27 1.51 10.83 6.59
CA PRO A 27 0.80 10.07 5.56
C PRO A 27 0.39 10.91 4.34
N ARG A 28 0.26 12.24 4.47
CA ARG A 28 -0.03 13.15 3.36
C ARG A 28 1.13 13.36 2.38
N GLU A 29 2.36 13.01 2.75
CA GLU A 29 3.54 13.10 1.88
C GLU A 29 3.69 11.89 0.95
N ILE A 30 2.91 10.83 1.21
CA ILE A 30 2.82 9.66 0.34
C ILE A 30 2.01 10.01 -0.91
N GLY A 31 2.67 9.93 -2.06
CA GLY A 31 2.09 10.16 -3.38
C GLY A 31 1.86 8.88 -4.17
N VAL A 32 2.48 7.78 -3.77
CA VAL A 32 2.36 6.47 -4.42
C VAL A 32 2.07 5.41 -3.37
N LEU A 33 1.06 4.58 -3.62
CA LEU A 33 0.71 3.42 -2.82
C LEU A 33 0.68 2.19 -3.73
N VAL A 34 1.54 1.21 -3.47
CA VAL A 34 1.52 -0.08 -4.14
C VAL A 34 1.09 -1.12 -3.11
N VAL A 35 -0.03 -1.79 -3.36
CA VAL A 35 -0.50 -2.91 -2.55
C VAL A 35 -0.46 -4.16 -3.41
N ASN A 36 0.17 -5.21 -2.91
CA ASN A 36 0.11 -6.53 -3.51
C ASN A 36 -0.68 -7.46 -2.60
N CYS A 37 -1.71 -8.09 -3.13
CA CYS A 37 -2.30 -9.27 -2.53
C CYS A 37 -2.68 -10.29 -3.59
N SER A 38 -2.09 -11.48 -3.52
CA SER A 38 -2.27 -12.52 -4.53
C SER A 38 -3.54 -13.35 -4.34
N LEU A 39 -4.08 -13.41 -3.12
CA LEU A 39 -5.17 -14.32 -2.75
C LEU A 39 -6.47 -13.60 -2.37
N PHE A 40 -6.40 -12.30 -2.10
CA PHE A 40 -7.51 -11.55 -1.53
C PHE A 40 -7.64 -10.16 -2.15
N ASN A 41 -8.63 -9.99 -3.04
CA ASN A 41 -8.94 -8.72 -3.69
C ASN A 41 -10.41 -8.30 -3.38
N PRO A 42 -10.68 -7.79 -2.17
CA PRO A 42 -12.02 -7.40 -1.75
C PRO A 42 -12.51 -6.13 -2.47
N THR A 43 -13.82 -5.87 -2.39
CA THR A 43 -14.40 -4.55 -2.68
C THR A 43 -15.00 -3.98 -1.39
N PRO A 44 -14.57 -2.79 -0.92
CA PRO A 44 -13.50 -1.94 -1.45
C PRO A 44 -12.11 -2.60 -1.39
N SER A 45 -11.19 -2.18 -2.26
CA SER A 45 -9.84 -2.75 -2.35
C SER A 45 -9.00 -2.45 -1.11
N LEU A 46 -7.99 -3.29 -0.83
CA LEU A 46 -7.02 -3.06 0.25
C LEU A 46 -6.36 -1.69 0.14
N SER A 47 -6.00 -1.27 -1.07
CA SER A 47 -5.46 0.07 -1.33
C SER A 47 -6.44 1.19 -0.97
N ALA A 48 -7.73 1.06 -1.29
CA ALA A 48 -8.75 2.04 -0.92
C ALA A 48 -8.94 2.12 0.60
N MET A 49 -8.84 0.98 1.29
CA MET A 49 -8.95 0.92 2.75
C MET A 49 -7.78 1.63 3.43
N ILE A 50 -6.55 1.43 2.96
CA ILE A 50 -5.36 2.13 3.46
C ILE A 50 -5.48 3.64 3.24
N VAL A 51 -5.84 4.07 2.01
CA VAL A 51 -6.03 5.49 1.67
C VAL A 51 -7.04 6.14 2.61
N ASN A 52 -8.18 5.47 2.85
CA ASN A 52 -9.23 6.02 3.69
C ASN A 52 -8.87 6.02 5.19
N LYS A 53 -8.18 4.99 5.69
CA LYS A 53 -7.81 4.89 7.10
C LYS A 53 -6.76 5.93 7.50
N TYR A 54 -5.67 6.03 6.74
CA TYR A 54 -4.55 6.94 7.05
C TYR A 54 -4.72 8.35 6.48
N LYS A 55 -5.84 8.60 5.79
CA LYS A 55 -6.12 9.90 5.15
C LYS A 55 -4.95 10.34 4.27
N LEU A 56 -4.49 9.41 3.42
CA LEU A 56 -3.47 9.67 2.42
C LEU A 56 -3.90 10.83 1.51
N ARG A 57 -2.94 11.41 0.80
CA ARG A 57 -3.17 12.54 -0.10
C ARG A 57 -4.27 12.22 -1.13
N GLY A 58 -5.18 13.15 -1.39
CA GLY A 58 -6.34 12.91 -2.26
C GLY A 58 -6.02 12.59 -3.73
N ASN A 59 -4.81 12.89 -4.20
CA ASN A 59 -4.31 12.55 -5.53
C ASN A 59 -3.24 11.45 -5.51
N VAL A 60 -3.19 10.63 -4.44
CA VAL A 60 -2.32 9.46 -4.36
C VAL A 60 -2.55 8.52 -5.55
N LYS A 61 -1.46 8.03 -6.14
CA LYS A 61 -1.50 6.97 -7.17
C LYS A 61 -1.52 5.63 -6.46
N SER A 62 -2.66 4.96 -6.45
CA SER A 62 -2.81 3.65 -5.82
C SER A 62 -2.81 2.52 -6.87
N PHE A 63 -2.02 1.50 -6.62
CA PHE A 63 -1.88 0.30 -7.44
C PHE A 63 -2.24 -0.92 -6.60
N ASN A 64 -3.09 -1.80 -7.12
CA ASN A 64 -3.43 -3.08 -6.47
C ASN A 64 -2.97 -4.22 -7.38
N LEU A 65 -1.84 -4.81 -7.06
CA LEU A 65 -1.22 -5.91 -7.81
C LEU A 65 -1.78 -7.25 -7.32
N GLY A 66 -2.06 -8.15 -8.25
CA GLY A 66 -2.49 -9.52 -7.98
C GLY A 66 -1.97 -10.48 -9.04
N GLY A 67 -1.91 -11.77 -8.72
CA GLY A 67 -1.51 -12.83 -9.68
C GLY A 67 -0.02 -12.94 -9.97
N MET A 68 0.84 -12.17 -9.28
CA MET A 68 2.29 -12.15 -9.52
C MET A 68 3.08 -13.19 -8.70
N GLY A 69 2.43 -13.92 -7.78
CA GLY A 69 3.07 -14.95 -6.96
C GLY A 69 4.25 -14.41 -6.14
N CYS A 70 5.27 -15.23 -5.92
CA CYS A 70 6.43 -14.87 -5.09
C CYS A 70 7.26 -13.69 -5.65
N SER A 71 7.14 -13.37 -6.95
CA SER A 71 7.78 -12.19 -7.56
C SER A 71 7.08 -10.87 -7.23
N ALA A 72 5.92 -10.92 -6.57
CA ALA A 72 5.14 -9.79 -6.10
C ALA A 72 5.96 -8.65 -5.50
N GLY A 73 6.90 -8.98 -4.61
CA GLY A 73 7.68 -7.97 -3.90
C GLY A 73 8.62 -7.19 -4.79
N VAL A 74 9.40 -7.89 -5.62
CA VAL A 74 10.35 -7.23 -6.54
C VAL A 74 9.61 -6.40 -7.58
N ILE A 75 8.51 -6.91 -8.13
CA ILE A 75 7.68 -6.16 -9.09
C ILE A 75 7.07 -4.91 -8.43
N ALA A 76 6.61 -5.00 -7.19
CA ALA A 76 6.06 -3.86 -6.47
C ALA A 76 7.11 -2.77 -6.20
N ILE A 77 8.34 -3.18 -5.87
CA ILE A 77 9.46 -2.26 -5.65
C ILE A 77 9.89 -1.59 -6.97
N ASP A 78 9.97 -2.36 -8.05
CA ASP A 78 10.31 -1.85 -9.39
C ASP A 78 9.30 -0.78 -9.85
N LEU A 79 8.00 -1.08 -9.71
CA LEU A 79 6.93 -0.11 -9.97
C LEU A 79 7.05 1.15 -9.11
N ALA A 80 7.36 1.00 -7.83
CA ALA A 80 7.55 2.15 -6.94
C ALA A 80 8.76 3.00 -7.36
N SER A 81 9.85 2.36 -7.80
CA SER A 81 11.05 3.03 -8.32
C SER A 81 10.72 3.88 -9.54
N ASP A 82 10.04 3.30 -10.54
CA ASP A 82 9.62 4.01 -11.75
C ASP A 82 8.72 5.21 -11.42
N MET A 83 7.77 5.03 -10.49
CA MET A 83 6.87 6.11 -10.08
C MET A 83 7.62 7.24 -9.37
N LEU A 84 8.63 6.95 -8.55
CA LEU A 84 9.44 7.96 -7.87
C LEU A 84 10.34 8.76 -8.82
N GLN A 85 10.72 8.20 -9.97
CA GLN A 85 11.45 8.95 -11.00
C GLN A 85 10.57 10.03 -11.66
N ILE A 86 9.26 9.76 -11.79
CA ILE A 86 8.29 10.67 -12.40
C ILE A 86 7.74 11.66 -11.37
N LEU A 87 7.38 11.17 -10.18
CA LEU A 87 6.80 11.95 -9.09
C LEU A 87 7.90 12.41 -8.13
N ARG A 88 8.45 13.59 -8.37
CA ARG A 88 9.48 14.17 -7.49
C ARG A 88 8.93 14.58 -6.12
N ASN A 89 9.79 14.51 -5.10
CA ASN A 89 9.53 14.96 -3.73
C ASN A 89 8.29 14.30 -3.10
N THR A 90 8.20 12.97 -3.21
CA THR A 90 7.13 12.19 -2.60
C THR A 90 7.67 10.88 -2.05
N PHE A 91 6.91 10.26 -1.15
CA PHE A 91 7.19 8.91 -0.69
C PHE A 91 6.31 7.89 -1.41
N ALA A 92 6.88 6.71 -1.65
CA ALA A 92 6.16 5.54 -2.09
C ALA A 92 5.98 4.58 -0.92
N LEU A 93 4.74 4.16 -0.69
CA LEU A 93 4.40 3.14 0.31
C LEU A 93 4.11 1.82 -0.41
N VAL A 94 4.88 0.79 -0.08
CA VAL A 94 4.71 -0.57 -0.64
C VAL A 94 4.23 -1.51 0.45
N VAL A 95 3.11 -2.19 0.21
CA VAL A 95 2.50 -3.16 1.12
C VAL A 95 2.37 -4.49 0.39
N ILE A 96 2.87 -5.56 1.00
CA ILE A 96 2.80 -6.91 0.47
C ILE A 96 2.10 -7.77 1.52
N TYR A 97 0.95 -8.34 1.14
CA TYR A 97 0.11 -9.21 1.99
C TYR A 97 -0.25 -10.52 1.27
#